data_AF-A0A354FMZ3-F1
#
_entry.id   AF-A0A354FMZ3-F1
#
_cell.length_a   1.000
_cell.length_b   1.000
_cell.length_c   1.000
_cell.angle_alpha   90.00
_cell.angle_beta   90.00
_cell.angle_gamma   90.00
#
_symmetry.space_group_name_H-M   'P 1'
#
loop_
_entity.id
_entity.type
_entity.pdbx_description
1 polymer ?
#
loop_
_entity_poly.entity_id
_entity_poly.type
_entity_poly.pdbx_seq_one_letter_code
_entity_poly.pdbx_strand_id
1 'polypeptide(L)'
;MPDEIPSTSGMFQNMNRRPRSLLLPFAAGHFANDLAPVSVLVLAPAIALDLELSTTEVGLLIAIQSWGAALGFLPSGMLADVVS
;
A
#
# COMPACT_ATOMS: atom_id res chain seq x y z
N MET A 1 59.98 -3.42 -12.37
CA MET A 1 58.63 -3.42 -11.79
C MET A 1 57.68 -3.02 -12.90
N PRO A 2 57.00 -3.95 -13.60
CA PRO A 2 56.02 -3.57 -14.60
C PRO A 2 54.69 -3.25 -13.91
N ASP A 3 54.10 -2.13 -14.30
CA ASP A 3 52.82 -1.63 -13.82
C ASP A 3 51.68 -2.61 -14.17
N GLU A 4 50.92 -3.04 -13.16
CA GLU A 4 49.70 -3.83 -13.35
C GLU A 4 48.65 -2.98 -14.09
N ILE A 5 48.30 -3.39 -15.30
CA ILE A 5 47.20 -2.81 -16.07
C ILE A 5 45.89 -3.13 -15.34
N PRO A 6 45.08 -2.12 -14.94
CA PRO A 6 43.84 -2.38 -14.22
C PRO A 6 42.86 -3.13 -15.13
N SER A 7 42.34 -4.26 -14.62
CA SER A 7 41.38 -5.13 -15.29
C SER A 7 40.10 -4.38 -15.67
N THR A 8 39.98 -4.02 -16.96
CA THR A 8 38.79 -3.39 -17.56
C THR A 8 37.55 -4.29 -17.52
N SER A 9 37.75 -5.59 -17.26
CA SER A 9 36.71 -6.61 -17.12
C SER A 9 35.75 -6.35 -15.95
N GLY A 10 36.19 -5.67 -14.89
CA GLY A 10 35.33 -5.27 -13.77
C GLY A 10 34.47 -4.04 -14.03
N MET A 11 34.85 -3.19 -14.99
CA MET A 11 34.16 -1.92 -15.27
C MET A 11 32.90 -2.13 -16.13
N PHE A 12 32.88 -3.14 -16.99
CA PHE A 12 31.71 -3.46 -17.84
C PHE A 12 30.67 -4.36 -17.16
N GLN A 13 30.97 -4.96 -16.00
CA GLN A 13 30.09 -5.92 -15.35
C GLN A 13 28.94 -5.26 -14.55
N ASN A 14 29.00 -3.95 -14.31
CA ASN A 14 28.08 -3.25 -13.41
C ASN A 14 26.88 -2.55 -14.10
N MET A 15 26.75 -2.63 -15.43
CA MET A 15 25.77 -1.81 -16.18
C MET A 15 24.42 -2.47 -16.50
N ASN A 16 24.17 -3.72 -16.06
CA ASN A 16 22.99 -4.48 -16.52
C ASN A 16 22.00 -4.88 -15.42
N ARG A 17 21.91 -4.11 -14.33
CA ARG A 17 20.77 -4.22 -13.41
C ARG A 17 19.67 -3.26 -13.87
N ARG A 18 18.76 -3.74 -14.71
CA ARG A 18 17.51 -3.02 -14.95
C ARG A 18 16.81 -2.86 -13.59
N PRO A 19 16.43 -1.65 -13.17
CA PRO A 19 15.65 -1.48 -11.94
C PRO A 19 14.35 -2.28 -12.12
N ARG A 20 14.08 -3.19 -11.18
CA ARG A 20 12.79 -3.90 -11.17
C ARG A 20 11.71 -2.84 -10.97
N SER A 21 10.78 -2.72 -11.92
CA SER A 21 9.66 -1.79 -11.79
C SER A 21 8.76 -2.27 -10.65
N LEU A 22 8.78 -1.55 -9.53
CA LEU A 22 7.92 -1.79 -8.37
C LEU A 22 6.54 -1.12 -8.50
N LEU A 23 6.32 -0.34 -9.55
CA LEU A 23 5.10 0.44 -9.74
C LEU A 23 3.86 -0.44 -9.85
N LEU A 24 3.96 -1.55 -10.59
CA LEU A 24 2.84 -2.45 -10.82
C LEU A 24 2.45 -3.26 -9.57
N PRO A 25 3.38 -3.91 -8.83
CA PRO A 25 3.03 -4.55 -7.57
C PRO A 25 2.61 -3.55 -6.49
N PHE A 26 3.17 -2.33 -6.48
CA PHE A 26 2.73 -1.26 -5.58
C PHE A 26 1.27 -0.83 -5.86
N ALA A 27 0.94 -0.54 -7.12
CA ALA A 27 -0.42 -0.15 -7.50
C ALA A 27 -1.44 -1.26 -7.22
N ALA A 28 -1.08 -2.52 -7.50
CA ALA A 28 -1.93 -3.67 -7.19
C ALA A 28 -2.14 -3.84 -5.67
N GLY A 29 -1.08 -3.69 -4.87
CA GLY A 29 -1.17 -3.74 -3.41
C GLY A 29 -2.00 -2.61 -2.82
N HIS A 30 -1.84 -1.39 -3.34
CA HIS A 30 -2.62 -0.23 -2.92
C HIS A 30 -4.11 -0.39 -3.29
N PHE A 31 -4.40 -0.86 -4.51
CA PHE A 31 -5.76 -1.17 -4.92
C PHE A 31 -6.42 -2.23 -4.03
N ALA A 32 -5.69 -3.29 -3.68
CA ALA A 32 -6.18 -4.33 -2.78
C ALA A 32 -6.46 -3.79 -1.37
N ASN A 33 -5.62 -2.87 -0.87
CA ASN A 33 -5.81 -2.19 0.40
C ASN A 33 -7.07 -1.32 0.40
N ASP A 34 -7.34 -0.62 -0.69
CA ASP A 34 -8.49 0.29 -0.78
C ASP A 34 -9.81 -0.44 -1.00
N LEU A 35 -9.76 -1.70 -1.45
CA LEU A 35 -10.95 -2.51 -1.68
C LEU A 35 -11.77 -2.75 -0.40
N ALA A 36 -11.11 -2.95 0.74
CA ALA A 36 -11.77 -3.18 2.01
C ALA A 36 -12.66 -1.99 2.45
N PRO A 37 -12.16 -0.76 2.60
CA PRO A 37 -13.01 0.38 2.96
C PRO A 37 -14.05 0.72 1.88
N VAL A 38 -13.73 0.55 0.59
CA VAL A 38 -14.69 0.77 -0.51
C VAL A 38 -15.84 -0.24 -0.45
N SER A 39 -15.55 -1.50 -0.13
CA SER A 39 -16.58 -2.54 -0.02
C SER A 39 -17.63 -2.21 1.03
N VAL A 40 -17.24 -1.61 2.17
CA VAL A 40 -18.20 -1.22 3.22
C VAL A 40 -19.19 -0.17 2.72
N LEU A 41 -18.77 0.78 1.89
CA LEU A 41 -19.68 1.77 1.30
C LEU A 41 -20.67 1.15 0.32
N VAL A 42 -20.23 0.16 -0.45
CA VAL A 42 -21.09 -0.57 -1.42
C VAL A 42 -22.05 -1.51 -0.70
N LEU A 43 -21.59 -2.19 0.36
CA LEU A 43 -22.40 -3.13 1.15
C LEU A 43 -23.29 -2.44 2.18
N ALA A 44 -23.02 -1.19 2.56
CA ALA A 44 -23.78 -0.47 3.60
C ALA A 44 -25.32 -0.55 3.43
N PRO A 45 -25.90 -0.40 2.22
CA PRO A 45 -27.34 -0.56 2.04
C PRO A 45 -27.84 -1.99 2.28
N ALA A 46 -27.08 -3.00 1.87
CA ALA A 46 -27.44 -4.41 2.09
C ALA A 46 -27.34 -4.78 3.57
N ILE A 47 -26.30 -4.30 4.26
CA ILE A 47 -26.12 -4.48 5.71
C ILE A 47 -27.25 -3.80 6.48
N ALA A 48 -27.67 -2.60 6.04
CA ALA A 48 -28.78 -1.89 6.67
C ALA A 48 -30.11 -2.66 6.57
N LEU A 49 -30.37 -3.30 5.43
CA LEU A 49 -31.57 -4.11 5.21
C LEU A 49 -31.54 -5.43 5.98
N ASP A 50 -30.39 -6.09 6.04
CA ASP A 50 -30.25 -7.41 6.69
C ASP A 50 -30.27 -7.30 8.24
N LEU A 51 -29.74 -6.20 8.77
CA LEU A 51 -29.64 -5.96 10.22
C LEU A 51 -30.68 -4.96 10.75
N GLU A 52 -31.65 -4.56 9.92
CA GLU A 52 -32.70 -3.56 10.24
C GLU A 52 -32.14 -2.26 10.87
N LEU A 53 -30.98 -1.81 10.38
CA LEU A 53 -30.29 -0.65 10.93
C LEU A 53 -30.96 0.66 10.53
N SER A 54 -30.98 1.60 11.48
CA SER A 54 -31.30 2.99 11.21
C SER A 54 -30.19 3.70 10.40
N THR A 55 -30.53 4.79 9.72
CA THR A 55 -29.56 5.60 8.97
C THR A 55 -28.39 6.09 9.84
N THR A 56 -28.65 6.34 11.13
CA THR A 56 -27.64 6.76 12.11
C THR A 56 -26.63 5.63 12.39
N GLU A 57 -27.10 4.40 12.54
CA GLU A 57 -26.24 3.24 12.80
C GLU A 57 -25.38 2.89 11.59
N VAL A 58 -25.93 3.04 10.37
CA VAL A 58 -25.15 2.91 9.13
C VAL A 58 -24.07 3.98 9.05
N GLY A 59 -24.41 5.24 9.38
CA GLY A 59 -23.42 6.33 9.46
C GLY A 59 -22.32 6.05 10.49
N LEU A 60 -22.69 5.50 11.65
CA LEU A 60 -21.75 5.11 12.69
C LEU A 60 -20.84 3.96 12.25
N LEU A 61 -21.38 2.96 11.55
CA LEU A 61 -20.60 1.85 10.98
C LEU A 61 -19.51 2.38 10.04
N ILE A 62 -19.88 3.29 9.13
CA ILE A 62 -18.94 3.93 8.20
C ILE A 62 -17.90 4.77 8.95
N ALA A 63 -18.31 5.49 10.00
CA ALA A 63 -17.41 6.28 10.83
C ALA A 63 -16.39 5.41 11.57
N ILE A 64 -16.82 4.30 12.17
CA ILE A 64 -15.93 3.35 12.87
C ILE A 64 -14.94 2.71 11.90
N GLN A 65 -15.39 2.33 10.70
CA GLN A 65 -14.51 1.83 9.64
C GLN A 65 -13.42 2.85 9.27
N SER A 66 -13.82 4.11 9.08
CA SER A 66 -12.90 5.21 8.73
C SER A 66 -11.92 5.51 9.86
N TRP A 67 -12.37 5.43 11.10
CA TRP A 67 -11.52 5.57 12.28
C TRP A 67 -10.50 4.44 12.40
N GLY A 68 -10.93 3.18 12.21
CA GLY A 68 -10.05 2.02 12.21
C GLY A 68 -8.98 2.11 11.12
N ALA A 69 -9.36 2.58 9.92
CA ALA A 69 -8.42 2.85 8.85
C ALA A 69 -7.37 3.91 9.25
N ALA A 70 -7.79 5.02 9.86
CA ALA A 70 -6.87 6.06 10.32
C ALA A 70 -5.87 5.53 11.37
N LEU A 71 -6.32 4.67 12.29
CA LEU A 71 -5.44 4.03 13.27
C LEU A 71 -4.39 3.12 12.65
N GLY A 72 -4.66 2.52 11.48
CA GLY A 72 -3.69 1.75 10.73
C GLY A 72 -2.74 2.65 9.92
N PHE A 73 -3.29 3.59 9.15
CA PHE A 73 -2.50 4.39 8.21
C PHE A 73 -1.60 5.42 8.88
N LEU A 74 -2.03 6.02 9.99
CA LEU A 74 -1.24 7.04 10.70
C LEU A 74 0.11 6.48 11.18
N PRO A 75 0.19 5.38 11.95
CA PRO A 75 1.48 4.81 12.34
C PRO A 75 2.23 4.23 11.15
N SER A 76 1.55 3.65 10.15
CA SER A 76 2.23 3.18 8.93
C SER A 76 2.94 4.31 8.17
N GLY A 77 2.36 5.51 8.12
CA GLY A 77 3.00 6.68 7.52
C GLY A 77 4.24 7.12 8.30
N MET A 78 4.16 7.14 9.64
CA MET A 78 5.31 7.44 10.50
C MET A 78 6.44 6.41 10.34
N LEU A 79 6.10 5.12 10.26
CA LEU A 79 7.09 4.06 10.05
C LEU A 79 7.71 4.11 8.66
N ALA A 80 6.92 4.43 7.64
CA ALA A 80 7.44 4.58 6.28
C ALA A 80 8.52 5.67 6.22
N ASP A 81 8.31 6.82 6.86
CA ASP A 81 9.28 7.93 6.92
C ASP A 81 10.62 7.53 7.56
N VAL A 82 10.60 6.61 8.54
CA VAL A 82 11.81 6.12 9.21
C VAL A 82 12.59 5.08 8.39
N VAL A 83 11.89 4.29 7.57
CA VAL A 83 12.47 3.10 6.89
C VAL A 83 12.79 3.38 5.40
N SER A 84 12.27 4.47 4.83
CA SER A 84 12.45 4.83 3.40
C SER A 84 13.74 5.58 3.07
#